data_AF-A0A1V5GZI1-F1
#
_entry.id   AF-A0A1V5GZI1-F1
#
_cell.length_a   1.000
_cell.length_b   1.000
_cell.length_c   1.000
_cell.angle_alpha   90.00
_cell.angle_beta   90.00
_cell.angle_gamma   90.00
#
_symmetry.space_group_name_H-M   'P 1'
#
loop_
_entity.id
_entity.type
_entity.pdbx_description
1 polymer ?
#
loop_
_entity_poly.entity_id
_entity_poly.type
_entity_poly.pdbx_seq_one_letter_code
_entity_poly.pdbx_strand_id
1 'polypeptide(L)'
;MNVPLAKVTYFTKEVIPSDADFAEIEAQANEAYQKLVEAVNPAPIVADYSDMPFRDVYLSANSLTEGQKTFVESASISDIKGPTREDNAYTIYKLIDKTVAPDSVHLRMMAIPDASMTGQDSIVTHFVDSIFNEIQSGKSFEEVANSLNPQSNGGDVGWAREIDLAQVGTDVVKAAFSAPIGQPFKMKVPGQQVILQVEERTAPVQKYKIVTINMPVVVSEKTSNNIDNELNQFVSDPNVSKNFNELATQKGYFVMPDTRVSANDFSLMQIPGSRQIVTWAVNEKKMGTVRKFDITNMRVVARVDHVYPAGMTPLSEVSSNIRSRLSNDKKAEKIIADLTAKNLTNLDAYATEMQSNVDTVKFVNFTTQNITGLGFEPVLNALSAYAPLNTITSPVKGNIGVYVVDVQDRTQGTETYDANAQKNMMQGNNAYMLQMQSMETLKNKLKVEDNRFVFF
;
A
#
# COMPACT_ATOMS: atom_id res chain seq x y z
N MET A 1 28.08 -12.19 -11.89
CA MET A 1 27.29 -11.12 -11.24
C MET A 1 27.96 -9.81 -11.59
N ASN A 2 27.20 -8.81 -12.07
CA ASN A 2 27.78 -7.56 -12.58
C ASN A 2 27.95 -6.50 -11.49
N VAL A 3 27.47 -6.76 -10.28
CA VAL A 3 27.52 -5.86 -9.13
C VAL A 3 27.88 -6.64 -7.86
N PRO A 4 28.47 -5.99 -6.84
CA PRO A 4 28.76 -6.64 -5.57
C PRO A 4 27.49 -7.04 -4.81
N LEU A 5 27.64 -8.02 -3.94
CA LEU A 5 26.60 -8.44 -2.99
C LEU A 5 27.14 -8.35 -1.56
N ALA A 6 26.27 -8.19 -0.59
CA ALA A 6 26.59 -8.37 0.82
C ALA A 6 25.63 -9.37 1.46
N LYS A 7 26.12 -10.07 2.47
CA LYS A 7 25.31 -10.76 3.48
C LYS A 7 25.30 -9.91 4.73
N VAL A 8 24.09 -9.63 5.22
CA VAL A 8 23.88 -8.88 6.44
C VAL A 8 22.99 -9.66 7.39
N THR A 9 23.31 -9.58 8.67
CA THR A 9 22.44 -10.02 9.74
C THR A 9 21.93 -8.78 10.46
N TYR A 10 20.62 -8.65 10.66
CA TYR A 10 20.06 -7.43 11.21
C TYR A 10 18.86 -7.70 12.13
N PHE A 11 18.49 -6.69 12.93
CA PHE A 11 17.19 -6.63 13.59
C PHE A 11 16.61 -5.22 13.46
N THR A 12 15.32 -5.10 13.71
CA THR A 12 14.61 -3.82 13.71
C THR A 12 14.04 -3.52 15.09
N LYS A 13 13.95 -2.22 15.41
CA LYS A 13 13.28 -1.69 16.59
C LYS A 13 12.35 -0.59 16.14
N GLU A 14 11.05 -0.87 16.18
CA GLU A 14 10.04 0.16 15.92
C GLU A 14 10.09 1.24 17.01
N VAL A 15 9.92 2.49 16.58
CA VAL A 15 9.88 3.64 17.47
C VAL A 15 8.41 3.96 17.71
N ILE A 16 7.88 3.41 18.79
CA ILE A 16 6.48 3.57 19.22
C ILE A 16 6.41 4.37 20.53
N PRO A 17 5.29 5.05 20.83
CA PRO A 17 5.15 5.80 22.07
C PRO A 17 5.36 4.90 23.30
N SER A 18 6.07 5.41 24.31
CA SER A 18 6.32 4.69 25.55
C SER A 18 5.15 4.83 26.53
N ASP A 19 5.13 4.01 27.57
CA ASP A 19 4.14 4.14 28.66
C ASP A 19 4.19 5.53 29.32
N ALA A 20 5.37 6.18 29.34
CA ALA A 20 5.49 7.55 29.83
C ALA A 20 4.82 8.57 28.90
N ASP A 21 4.90 8.37 27.58
CA ASP A 21 4.20 9.21 26.59
C ASP A 21 2.69 9.05 26.75
N PHE A 22 2.21 7.81 26.94
CA PHE A 22 0.80 7.54 27.23
C PHE A 22 0.34 8.18 28.54
N ALA A 23 1.14 8.09 29.62
CA ALA A 23 0.80 8.66 30.92
C ALA A 23 0.73 10.20 30.89
N GLU A 24 1.60 10.84 30.11
CA GLU A 24 1.59 12.29 29.93
C GLU A 24 0.31 12.76 29.23
N ILE A 25 -0.04 12.13 28.10
CA ILE A 25 -1.27 12.47 27.37
C ILE A 25 -2.52 12.07 28.16
N GLU A 26 -2.49 11.00 28.94
CA GLU A 26 -3.59 10.64 29.84
C GLU A 26 -3.85 11.73 30.89
N ALA A 27 -2.80 12.31 31.47
CA ALA A 27 -2.93 13.42 32.42
C ALA A 27 -3.54 14.66 31.76
N GLN A 28 -3.09 15.01 30.54
CA GLN A 28 -3.68 16.11 29.75
C GLN A 28 -5.14 15.81 29.38
N ALA A 29 -5.46 14.56 29.04
CA ALA A 29 -6.81 14.14 28.71
C ALA A 29 -7.76 14.23 29.90
N ASN A 30 -7.28 13.90 31.10
CA ASN A 30 -8.04 14.11 32.33
C ASN A 30 -8.26 15.59 32.62
N GLU A 31 -7.27 16.46 32.36
CA GLU A 31 -7.44 17.91 32.48
C GLU A 31 -8.48 18.44 31.47
N ALA A 32 -8.37 18.02 30.20
CA ALA A 32 -9.31 18.37 29.14
C ALA A 32 -10.74 17.95 29.50
N TYR A 33 -10.91 16.76 30.08
CA TYR A 33 -12.20 16.28 30.56
C TYR A 33 -12.80 17.23 31.61
N GLN A 34 -12.03 17.61 32.64
CA GLN A 34 -12.53 18.51 33.70
C GLN A 34 -12.92 19.88 33.13
N LYS A 35 -12.06 20.45 32.27
CA LYS A 35 -12.37 21.72 31.59
C LYS A 35 -13.62 21.62 30.71
N LEU A 36 -13.80 20.48 30.03
CA LEU A 36 -14.98 20.26 29.18
C LEU A 36 -16.27 20.07 29.99
N VAL A 37 -16.21 19.53 31.20
CA VAL A 37 -17.36 19.45 32.14
C VAL A 37 -17.84 20.85 32.50
N GLU A 38 -16.92 21.73 32.88
CA GLU A 38 -17.21 23.08 33.37
C GLU A 38 -17.52 24.09 32.25
N ALA A 39 -17.04 23.82 31.04
CA ALA A 39 -17.15 24.76 29.92
C ALA A 39 -18.60 24.90 29.42
N VAL A 40 -19.07 26.15 29.39
CA VAL A 40 -20.31 26.56 28.70
C VAL A 40 -20.12 26.50 27.17
N ASN A 41 -18.96 26.96 26.68
CA ASN A 41 -18.58 26.86 25.27
C ASN A 41 -17.43 25.84 25.14
N PRO A 42 -17.63 24.70 24.44
CA PRO A 42 -16.60 23.68 24.29
C PRO A 42 -15.49 24.07 23.29
N ALA A 43 -15.72 25.06 22.42
CA ALA A 43 -14.80 25.38 21.32
C ALA A 43 -13.36 25.70 21.76
N PRO A 44 -13.11 26.51 22.82
CA PRO A 44 -11.75 26.77 23.29
C PRO A 44 -11.05 25.50 23.82
N ILE A 45 -11.78 24.63 24.53
CA ILE A 45 -11.21 23.40 25.08
C ILE A 45 -10.82 22.44 23.96
N VAL A 46 -11.65 22.33 22.92
CA VAL A 46 -11.31 21.52 21.74
C VAL A 46 -10.10 22.11 21.02
N ALA A 47 -10.01 23.44 20.88
CA ALA A 47 -8.87 24.09 20.22
C ALA A 47 -7.54 23.88 20.97
N ASP A 48 -7.58 23.82 22.30
CA ASP A 48 -6.37 23.65 23.13
C ASP A 48 -5.90 22.18 23.21
N TYR A 49 -6.84 21.22 23.14
CA TYR A 49 -6.55 19.81 23.46
C TYR A 49 -6.76 18.82 22.31
N SER A 50 -7.48 19.18 21.24
CA SER A 50 -7.84 18.24 20.17
C SER A 50 -7.01 18.50 18.92
N ASP A 51 -6.59 17.43 18.24
CA ASP A 51 -6.04 17.51 16.88
C ASP A 51 -7.14 17.73 15.81
N MET A 52 -8.41 17.61 16.20
CA MET A 52 -9.57 17.88 15.36
C MET A 52 -10.32 19.13 15.81
N PRO A 53 -10.70 20.04 14.89
CA PRO A 53 -11.44 21.25 15.23
C PRO A 53 -12.88 20.93 15.68
N PHE A 54 -13.41 21.78 16.56
CA PHE A 54 -14.81 21.70 16.95
C PHE A 54 -15.72 22.04 15.77
N ARG A 55 -16.76 21.21 15.55
CA ARG A 55 -17.77 21.41 14.51
C ARG A 55 -19.12 21.67 15.16
N ASP A 56 -19.58 22.92 15.13
CA ASP A 56 -20.87 23.32 15.70
C ASP A 56 -22.05 23.00 14.74
N VAL A 57 -22.25 21.71 14.46
CA VAL A 57 -23.30 21.22 13.54
C VAL A 57 -23.95 19.95 14.06
N TYR A 58 -25.18 19.69 13.63
CA TYR A 58 -25.83 18.41 13.88
C TYR A 58 -25.46 17.36 12.85
N LEU A 59 -25.10 16.18 13.35
CA LEU A 59 -24.69 15.01 12.58
C LEU A 59 -25.71 13.88 12.81
N SER A 60 -26.07 13.16 11.74
CA SER A 60 -26.87 11.93 11.87
C SER A 60 -26.00 10.78 12.35
N ALA A 61 -26.61 9.77 12.98
CA ALA A 61 -25.90 8.58 13.50
C ALA A 61 -25.00 7.91 12.45
N ASN A 62 -25.43 7.91 11.18
CA ASN A 62 -24.69 7.29 10.07
C ASN A 62 -23.43 8.07 9.64
N SER A 63 -23.28 9.31 10.08
CA SER A 63 -22.12 10.15 9.80
C SER A 63 -21.07 10.14 10.92
N LEU A 64 -21.34 9.42 12.00
CA LEU A 64 -20.47 9.29 13.17
C LEU A 64 -19.62 8.01 13.08
N THR A 65 -18.48 8.00 13.76
CA THR A 65 -17.71 6.77 13.97
C THR A 65 -18.49 5.80 14.87
N GLU A 66 -18.15 4.52 14.85
CA GLU A 66 -18.86 3.51 15.67
C GLU A 66 -18.81 3.84 17.17
N GLY A 67 -17.67 4.35 17.67
CA GLY A 67 -17.50 4.77 19.05
C GLY A 67 -18.36 6.00 19.42
N GLN A 68 -18.47 6.97 18.52
CA GLN A 68 -19.33 8.14 18.68
C GLN A 68 -20.81 7.76 18.63
N LYS A 69 -21.20 6.94 17.64
CA LYS A 69 -22.57 6.47 17.45
C LYS A 69 -23.09 5.73 18.67
N THR A 70 -22.33 4.74 19.14
CA THR A 70 -22.67 3.95 20.35
C THR A 70 -22.88 4.86 21.55
N PHE A 71 -22.04 5.89 21.71
CA PHE A 71 -22.18 6.86 22.79
C PHE A 71 -23.44 7.71 22.66
N VAL A 72 -23.65 8.37 21.52
CA VAL A 72 -24.75 9.35 21.38
C VAL A 72 -26.14 8.71 21.39
N GLU A 73 -26.26 7.44 20.99
CA GLU A 73 -27.53 6.71 21.00
C GLU A 73 -28.01 6.44 22.44
N SER A 74 -27.12 6.17 23.38
CA SER A 74 -27.47 5.95 24.80
C SER A 74 -27.33 7.18 25.70
N ALA A 75 -26.54 8.18 25.31
CA ALA A 75 -26.21 9.34 26.14
C ALA A 75 -27.37 10.33 26.30
N SER A 76 -27.44 10.98 27.46
CA SER A 76 -28.25 12.17 27.72
C SER A 76 -27.48 13.45 27.36
N ILE A 77 -28.19 14.55 27.13
CA ILE A 77 -27.55 15.85 26.87
C ILE A 77 -26.66 16.22 28.07
N SER A 78 -25.45 16.69 27.78
CA SER A 78 -24.36 16.96 28.73
C SER A 78 -23.60 15.75 29.26
N ASP A 79 -23.98 14.52 28.91
CA ASP A 79 -23.15 13.35 29.21
C ASP A 79 -21.80 13.46 28.51
N ILE A 80 -20.77 12.96 29.18
CA ILE A 80 -19.39 12.91 28.69
C ILE A 80 -18.90 11.47 28.85
N LYS A 81 -18.25 10.95 27.81
CA LYS A 81 -17.55 9.66 27.81
C LYS A 81 -16.06 9.91 27.59
N GLY A 82 -15.24 9.24 28.39
CA GLY A 82 -13.78 9.32 28.31
C GLY A 82 -13.15 10.05 29.51
N PRO A 83 -11.84 10.33 29.47
CA PRO A 83 -10.92 9.96 28.39
C PRO A 83 -10.81 8.43 28.25
N THR A 84 -10.88 7.92 27.03
CA THR A 84 -10.71 6.49 26.74
C THR A 84 -9.56 6.34 25.77
N ARG A 85 -8.69 5.38 26.03
CA ARG A 85 -7.61 5.04 25.10
C ARG A 85 -8.18 4.25 23.93
N GLU A 86 -8.08 4.83 22.74
CA GLU A 86 -8.42 4.20 21.45
C GLU A 86 -7.14 4.22 20.61
N ASP A 87 -6.53 3.05 20.39
CA ASP A 87 -5.22 2.88 19.75
C ASP A 87 -4.10 3.74 20.40
N ASN A 88 -3.53 4.65 19.60
CA ASN A 88 -2.50 5.61 20.00
C ASN A 88 -3.12 7.00 20.26
N ALA A 89 -4.33 7.08 20.78
CA ALA A 89 -4.95 8.35 21.15
C ALA A 89 -5.83 8.21 22.39
N TYR A 90 -6.08 9.34 23.06
CA TYR A 90 -7.12 9.47 24.07
C TYR A 90 -8.29 10.26 23.48
N THR A 91 -9.48 9.68 23.54
CA THR A 91 -10.71 10.28 23.02
C THR A 91 -11.67 10.66 24.14
N ILE A 92 -12.31 11.81 23.98
CA ILE A 92 -13.39 12.29 24.85
C ILE A 92 -14.55 12.71 23.97
N TYR A 93 -15.75 12.22 24.30
CA TYR A 93 -16.99 12.59 23.62
C TYR A 93 -17.91 13.30 24.60
N LYS A 94 -18.46 14.46 24.22
CA LYS A 94 -19.55 15.13 24.96
C LYS A 94 -20.73 15.33 24.04
N LEU A 95 -21.90 14.88 24.46
CA LEU A 95 -23.13 15.16 23.74
C LEU A 95 -23.65 16.52 24.20
N ILE A 96 -23.72 17.49 23.29
CA ILE A 96 -24.15 18.85 23.64
C ILE A 96 -25.58 19.15 23.22
N ASP A 97 -26.12 18.45 22.22
CA ASP A 97 -27.52 18.61 21.84
C ASP A 97 -28.07 17.41 21.04
N LYS A 98 -29.39 17.25 21.01
CA LYS A 98 -30.13 16.27 20.21
C LYS A 98 -31.34 16.95 19.55
N THR A 99 -31.55 16.71 18.26
CA THR A 99 -32.71 17.22 17.55
C THR A 99 -33.25 16.23 16.53
N VAL A 100 -34.49 16.40 16.09
CA VAL A 100 -35.07 15.68 14.95
C VAL A 100 -35.19 16.68 13.81
N ALA A 101 -34.38 16.50 12.77
CA ALA A 101 -34.30 17.40 11.63
C ALA A 101 -33.95 16.63 10.35
N PRO A 102 -34.23 17.19 9.17
CA PRO A 102 -33.75 16.63 7.90
C PRO A 102 -32.24 16.41 7.93
N ASP A 103 -31.78 15.29 7.35
CA ASP A 103 -30.35 14.99 7.23
C ASP A 103 -29.66 15.95 6.24
N SER A 104 -30.32 16.20 5.12
CA SER A 104 -29.82 17.00 3.99
C SER A 104 -30.90 17.86 3.37
N VAL A 105 -30.47 18.92 2.69
CA VAL A 105 -31.31 19.84 1.90
C VAL A 105 -30.78 19.90 0.47
N HIS A 106 -31.66 19.92 -0.53
CA HIS A 106 -31.29 20.20 -1.92
C HIS A 106 -31.39 21.71 -2.16
N LEU A 107 -30.30 22.33 -2.60
CA LEU A 107 -30.19 23.78 -2.65
C LEU A 107 -29.86 24.27 -4.06
N ARG A 108 -30.44 25.41 -4.42
CA ARG A 108 -29.94 26.27 -5.48
C ARG A 108 -29.38 27.56 -4.90
N MET A 109 -28.30 28.06 -5.48
CA MET A 109 -27.57 29.21 -5.00
C MET A 109 -27.05 30.08 -6.16
N MET A 110 -27.20 31.39 -6.02
CA MET A 110 -26.53 32.39 -6.84
C MET A 110 -25.67 33.26 -5.94
N ALA A 111 -24.35 33.18 -6.13
CA ALA A 111 -23.39 34.00 -5.41
C ALA A 111 -22.98 35.20 -6.28
N ILE A 112 -23.14 36.40 -5.72
CA ILE A 112 -22.84 37.67 -6.37
C ILE A 112 -21.70 38.30 -5.57
N PRO A 113 -20.49 38.44 -6.16
CA PRO A 113 -19.36 39.04 -5.47
C PRO A 113 -19.70 40.44 -4.94
N ASP A 114 -19.31 40.69 -3.70
CA ASP A 114 -19.46 42.02 -3.10
C ASP A 114 -18.35 42.94 -3.61
N ALA A 115 -18.68 44.19 -3.95
CA ALA A 115 -17.72 45.15 -4.49
C ALA A 115 -16.98 45.86 -3.35
N SER A 116 -16.33 45.09 -2.46
CA SER A 116 -15.81 45.60 -1.18
C SER A 116 -14.53 46.44 -1.29
N MET A 117 -14.27 47.11 -2.42
CA MET A 117 -13.12 48.00 -2.58
C MET A 117 -13.40 49.36 -3.27
N THR A 118 -14.62 49.64 -3.76
CA THR A 118 -14.85 50.87 -4.56
C THR A 118 -16.14 51.64 -4.25
N GLY A 119 -16.82 51.39 -3.13
CA GLY A 119 -18.02 52.16 -2.73
C GLY A 119 -19.25 51.93 -3.63
N GLN A 120 -19.38 50.73 -4.19
CA GLN A 120 -20.48 50.33 -5.09
C GLN A 120 -21.54 49.42 -4.42
N ASP A 121 -21.60 49.38 -3.08
CA ASP A 121 -22.54 48.54 -2.32
C ASP A 121 -23.99 48.72 -2.75
N SER A 122 -24.38 49.94 -3.15
CA SER A 122 -25.73 50.23 -3.66
C SER A 122 -25.99 49.55 -5.00
N ILE A 123 -25.01 49.49 -5.91
CA ILE A 123 -25.14 48.85 -7.23
C ILE A 123 -25.31 47.34 -7.06
N VAL A 124 -24.47 46.71 -6.24
CA VAL A 124 -24.56 45.27 -5.97
C VAL A 124 -25.89 44.93 -5.28
N THR A 125 -26.30 45.72 -4.30
CA THR A 125 -27.59 45.50 -3.62
C THR A 125 -28.78 45.66 -4.57
N HIS A 126 -28.80 46.70 -5.41
CA HIS A 126 -29.85 46.86 -6.42
C HIS A 126 -29.86 45.72 -7.45
N PHE A 127 -28.69 45.20 -7.81
CA PHE A 127 -28.59 44.06 -8.72
C PHE A 127 -29.14 42.78 -8.09
N VAL A 128 -28.76 42.48 -6.85
CA VAL A 128 -29.29 41.36 -6.07
C VAL A 128 -30.80 41.48 -5.89
N ASP A 129 -31.31 42.69 -5.60
CA ASP A 129 -32.75 42.96 -5.48
C ASP A 129 -33.50 42.72 -6.79
N SER A 130 -32.92 43.15 -7.91
CA SER A 130 -33.47 42.92 -9.25
C SER A 130 -33.59 41.42 -9.53
N ILE A 131 -32.52 40.66 -9.32
CA ILE A 131 -32.49 39.20 -9.51
C ILE A 131 -33.53 38.53 -8.59
N PHE A 132 -33.58 38.94 -7.32
CA PHE A 132 -34.53 38.40 -6.36
C PHE A 132 -35.99 38.65 -6.78
N ASN A 133 -36.28 39.85 -7.28
CA ASN A 133 -37.62 40.23 -7.72
C ASN A 133 -38.07 39.47 -8.98
N GLU A 134 -37.15 39.13 -9.89
CA GLU A 134 -37.46 38.29 -11.05
C GLU A 134 -37.94 36.89 -10.62
N ILE A 135 -37.30 36.29 -9.60
CA ILE A 135 -37.72 35.00 -9.05
C ILE A 135 -39.06 35.14 -8.31
N GLN A 136 -39.23 36.18 -7.49
CA GLN A 136 -40.50 36.44 -6.79
C GLN A 136 -41.67 36.74 -7.76
N SER A 137 -41.38 37.27 -8.95
CA SER A 137 -42.37 37.56 -9.99
C SER A 137 -42.76 36.31 -10.81
N GLY A 138 -42.24 35.14 -10.46
CA GLY A 138 -42.66 33.85 -11.02
C GLY A 138 -41.71 33.22 -12.03
N LYS A 139 -40.55 33.82 -12.30
CA LYS A 139 -39.49 33.11 -13.06
C LYS A 139 -38.85 32.04 -12.18
N SER A 140 -38.48 30.90 -12.78
CA SER A 140 -37.77 29.86 -12.03
C SER A 140 -36.36 30.32 -11.65
N PHE A 141 -35.86 29.81 -10.52
CA PHE A 141 -34.48 30.10 -10.10
C PHE A 141 -33.46 29.67 -11.16
N GLU A 142 -33.72 28.53 -11.79
CA GLU A 142 -32.90 27.97 -12.88
C GLU A 142 -32.79 28.92 -14.07
N GLU A 143 -33.92 29.45 -14.56
CA GLU A 143 -33.94 30.39 -15.68
C GLU A 143 -33.16 31.67 -15.33
N VAL A 144 -33.35 32.20 -14.13
CA VAL A 144 -32.66 33.41 -13.69
C VAL A 144 -31.16 33.16 -13.56
N ALA A 145 -30.74 32.07 -12.92
CA ALA A 145 -29.33 31.71 -12.77
C ALA A 145 -28.64 31.47 -14.13
N ASN A 146 -29.28 30.75 -15.04
CA ASN A 146 -28.76 30.50 -16.39
C ASN A 146 -28.71 31.78 -17.24
N SER A 147 -29.61 32.74 -17.02
CA SER A 147 -29.56 34.04 -17.70
C SER A 147 -28.36 34.88 -17.28
N LEU A 148 -27.91 34.74 -16.02
CA LEU A 148 -26.72 35.42 -15.49
C LEU A 148 -25.43 34.70 -15.90
N ASN A 149 -25.45 33.37 -15.83
CA ASN A 149 -24.35 32.51 -16.23
C ASN A 149 -24.88 31.19 -16.77
N PRO A 150 -24.84 30.95 -18.10
CA PRO A 150 -25.31 29.71 -18.71
C PRO A 150 -24.56 28.45 -18.24
N GLN A 151 -23.39 28.60 -17.63
CA GLN A 151 -22.61 27.49 -17.05
C GLN A 151 -22.94 27.22 -15.57
N SER A 152 -23.90 27.95 -14.99
CA SER A 152 -24.27 27.79 -13.57
C SER A 152 -25.07 26.53 -13.26
N ASN A 153 -25.49 25.78 -14.29
CA ASN A 153 -26.41 24.65 -14.14
C ASN A 153 -27.69 25.05 -13.37
N GLY A 154 -28.23 26.24 -13.67
CA GLY A 154 -29.36 26.79 -12.94
C GLY A 154 -29.10 27.12 -11.47
N GLY A 155 -27.83 27.27 -11.09
CA GLY A 155 -27.40 27.50 -9.71
C GLY A 155 -27.52 26.27 -8.81
N ASP A 156 -27.65 25.06 -9.37
CA ASP A 156 -27.78 23.83 -8.59
C ASP A 156 -26.51 23.51 -7.79
N VAL A 157 -26.68 23.39 -6.46
CA VAL A 157 -25.63 22.99 -5.51
C VAL A 157 -25.73 21.50 -5.18
N GLY A 158 -26.89 20.87 -5.39
CA GLY A 158 -27.17 19.50 -5.00
C GLY A 158 -27.57 19.35 -3.54
N TRP A 159 -27.50 18.10 -3.05
CA TRP A 159 -27.76 17.74 -1.65
C TRP A 159 -26.61 18.14 -0.74
N ALA A 160 -26.91 18.92 0.30
CA ALA A 160 -25.95 19.36 1.31
C ALA A 160 -26.43 19.03 2.73
N ARG A 161 -25.53 18.52 3.57
CA ARG A 161 -25.72 18.37 5.02
C ARG A 161 -25.20 19.60 5.74
N GLU A 162 -25.53 19.73 7.02
CA GLU A 162 -25.02 20.85 7.84
C GLU A 162 -23.49 20.94 7.85
N ILE A 163 -22.80 19.80 7.91
CA ILE A 163 -21.33 19.76 7.89
C ILE A 163 -20.74 20.28 6.56
N ASP A 164 -21.45 20.06 5.45
CA ASP A 164 -20.99 20.49 4.14
C ASP A 164 -21.11 22.03 4.01
N LEU A 165 -22.17 22.61 4.61
CA LEU A 165 -22.42 24.06 4.63
C LEU A 165 -21.65 24.81 5.74
N ALA A 166 -21.17 24.12 6.77
CA ALA A 166 -20.46 24.71 7.91
C ALA A 166 -19.23 25.52 7.50
N GLN A 167 -18.56 25.10 6.41
CA GLN A 167 -17.39 25.78 5.86
C GLN A 167 -17.71 27.17 5.30
N VAL A 168 -18.95 27.39 4.87
CA VAL A 168 -19.42 28.70 4.36
C VAL A 168 -19.86 29.61 5.51
N GLY A 169 -20.42 29.02 6.57
CA GLY A 169 -20.74 29.72 7.81
C GLY A 169 -21.99 29.15 8.49
N THR A 170 -22.06 29.31 9.82
CA THR A 170 -23.17 28.79 10.63
C THR A 170 -24.52 29.45 10.32
N ASP A 171 -24.50 30.70 9.84
CA ASP A 171 -25.73 31.39 9.41
C ASP A 171 -26.30 30.79 8.12
N VAL A 172 -25.45 30.30 7.21
CA VAL A 172 -25.87 29.58 5.98
C VAL A 172 -26.52 28.27 6.36
N VAL A 173 -25.90 27.53 7.29
CA VAL A 173 -26.47 26.27 7.82
C VAL A 173 -27.86 26.51 8.39
N LYS A 174 -28.02 27.51 9.28
CA LYS A 174 -29.31 27.83 9.89
C LYS A 174 -30.35 28.20 8.83
N ALA A 175 -30.01 29.11 7.91
CA ALA A 175 -30.94 29.58 6.89
C ALA A 175 -31.39 28.46 5.94
N ALA A 176 -30.44 27.64 5.46
CA ALA A 176 -30.74 26.52 4.55
C ALA A 176 -31.65 25.46 5.19
N PHE A 177 -31.47 25.15 6.48
CA PHE A 177 -32.27 24.14 7.17
C PHE A 177 -33.61 24.69 7.73
N SER A 178 -33.77 26.01 7.90
CA SER A 178 -35.01 26.61 8.41
C SER A 178 -35.93 27.24 7.35
N ALA A 179 -35.43 27.57 6.15
CA ALA A 179 -36.21 28.29 5.14
C ALA A 179 -37.43 27.51 4.62
N PRO A 180 -38.52 28.16 4.20
CA PRO A 180 -39.61 27.45 3.51
C PRO A 180 -39.13 26.85 2.18
N ILE A 181 -39.58 25.62 1.87
CA ILE A 181 -39.28 24.97 0.59
C ILE A 181 -39.86 25.81 -0.55
N GLY A 182 -39.08 25.98 -1.62
CA GLY A 182 -39.44 26.72 -2.83
C GLY A 182 -39.37 28.24 -2.70
N GLN A 183 -39.13 28.81 -1.51
CA GLN A 183 -39.02 30.26 -1.34
C GLN A 183 -37.55 30.70 -1.37
N PRO A 184 -37.15 31.58 -2.31
CA PRO A 184 -35.81 32.13 -2.32
C PRO A 184 -35.66 33.14 -1.18
N PHE A 185 -34.46 33.23 -0.62
CA PHE A 185 -34.08 34.26 0.35
C PHE A 185 -32.69 34.81 0.04
N LYS A 186 -32.43 36.03 0.49
CA LYS A 186 -31.14 36.71 0.35
C LYS A 186 -30.35 36.58 1.65
N MET A 187 -29.05 36.42 1.54
CA MET A 187 -28.14 36.50 2.68
C MET A 187 -26.79 37.09 2.27
N LYS A 188 -26.02 37.56 3.26
CA LYS A 188 -24.64 38.00 3.05
C LYS A 188 -23.70 36.95 3.63
N VAL A 189 -22.66 36.62 2.87
CA VAL A 189 -21.51 35.81 3.32
C VAL A 189 -20.25 36.64 3.09
N PRO A 190 -19.11 36.33 3.74
CA PRO A 190 -17.89 37.12 3.57
C PRO A 190 -17.51 37.32 2.10
N GLY A 191 -17.53 38.58 1.64
CA GLY A 191 -17.18 38.97 0.27
C GLY A 191 -18.24 38.70 -0.80
N GLN A 192 -19.46 38.24 -0.45
CA GLN A 192 -20.52 37.96 -1.43
C GLN A 192 -21.94 38.21 -0.87
N GLN A 193 -22.85 38.62 -1.74
CA GLN A 193 -24.29 38.51 -1.51
C GLN A 193 -24.82 37.25 -2.20
N VAL A 194 -25.64 36.47 -1.51
CA VAL A 194 -26.10 35.17 -1.97
C VAL A 194 -27.62 35.15 -1.99
N ILE A 195 -28.19 34.66 -3.08
CA ILE A 195 -29.61 34.27 -3.16
C ILE A 195 -29.65 32.75 -3.11
N LEU A 196 -30.42 32.19 -2.17
CA LEU A 196 -30.50 30.76 -1.92
C LEU A 196 -31.96 30.32 -1.93
N GLN A 197 -32.23 29.16 -2.51
CA GLN A 197 -33.55 28.52 -2.50
C GLN A 197 -33.39 27.05 -2.09
N VAL A 198 -34.20 26.62 -1.12
CA VAL A 198 -34.28 25.21 -0.73
C VAL A 198 -35.35 24.55 -1.58
N GLU A 199 -34.97 23.56 -2.39
CA GLU A 199 -35.91 22.86 -3.27
C GLU A 199 -36.56 21.66 -2.57
N GLU A 200 -35.76 20.92 -1.83
CA GLU A 200 -36.21 19.68 -1.18
C GLU A 200 -35.46 19.45 0.14
N ARG A 201 -36.05 18.62 1.00
CA ARG A 201 -35.42 18.15 2.25
C ARG A 201 -35.65 16.66 2.41
N THR A 202 -34.68 15.97 2.99
CA THR A 202 -34.87 14.57 3.37
C THR A 202 -35.85 14.42 4.53
N ALA A 203 -36.32 13.19 4.75
CA ALA A 203 -37.15 12.88 5.92
C ALA A 203 -36.38 13.22 7.22
N PRO A 204 -37.07 13.76 8.25
CA PRO A 204 -36.43 14.03 9.53
C PRO A 204 -35.86 12.77 10.17
N VAL A 205 -34.63 12.87 10.64
CA VAL A 205 -33.93 11.82 11.38
C VAL A 205 -33.43 12.36 12.71
N GLN A 206 -33.11 11.47 13.64
CA GLN A 206 -32.42 11.85 14.86
C GLN A 206 -31.01 12.34 14.51
N LYS A 207 -30.69 13.56 14.94
CA LYS A 207 -29.36 14.16 14.82
C LYS A 207 -28.79 14.52 16.18
N TYR A 208 -27.48 14.57 16.23
CA TYR A 208 -26.68 14.77 17.44
C TYR A 208 -25.66 15.86 17.19
N LYS A 209 -25.50 16.74 18.17
CA LYS A 209 -24.39 17.67 18.21
C LYS A 209 -23.39 17.16 19.24
N ILE A 210 -22.20 16.79 18.77
CA ILE A 210 -21.18 16.10 19.56
C ILE A 210 -19.88 16.90 19.57
N VAL A 211 -19.28 17.02 20.73
CA VAL A 211 -17.89 17.47 20.90
C VAL A 211 -17.01 16.23 20.90
N THR A 212 -15.94 16.24 20.12
CA THR A 212 -14.90 15.21 20.14
C THR A 212 -13.58 15.89 20.42
N ILE A 213 -12.89 15.44 21.47
CA ILE A 213 -11.49 15.75 21.71
C ILE A 213 -10.72 14.48 21.39
N ASN A 214 -9.80 14.56 20.43
CA ASN A 214 -8.89 13.48 20.08
C ASN A 214 -7.45 13.94 20.35
N MET A 215 -6.78 13.23 21.26
CA MET A 215 -5.42 13.53 21.70
C MET A 215 -4.50 12.39 21.28
N PRO A 216 -3.85 12.47 20.09
CA PRO A 216 -2.91 11.45 19.66
C PRO A 216 -1.69 11.42 20.56
N VAL A 217 -1.26 10.22 20.92
CA VAL A 217 -0.03 9.93 21.64
C VAL A 217 1.08 9.71 20.61
N VAL A 218 2.00 10.67 20.54
CA VAL A 218 3.16 10.62 19.66
C VAL A 218 4.41 10.22 20.45
N VAL A 219 5.40 9.70 19.74
CA VAL A 219 6.71 9.38 20.34
C VAL A 219 7.33 10.67 20.86
N SER A 220 7.63 10.73 22.15
CA SER A 220 8.37 11.87 22.70
C SER A 220 9.85 11.83 22.32
N GLU A 221 10.51 12.99 22.36
CA GLU A 221 11.97 13.07 22.22
C GLU A 221 12.68 12.17 23.25
N LYS A 222 12.14 12.09 24.47
CA LYS A 222 12.67 11.22 25.53
C LYS A 222 12.60 9.74 25.14
N THR A 223 11.48 9.30 24.60
CA THR A 223 11.31 7.91 24.11
C THR A 223 12.27 7.61 22.97
N SER A 224 12.36 8.50 21.98
CA SER A 224 13.31 8.34 20.87
C SER A 224 14.76 8.28 21.36
N ASN A 225 15.15 9.20 22.25
CA ASN A 225 16.50 9.26 22.81
C ASN A 225 16.85 8.01 23.63
N ASN A 226 15.90 7.46 24.38
CA ASN A 226 16.11 6.22 25.12
C ASN A 226 16.38 5.04 24.19
N ILE A 227 15.59 4.90 23.12
CA ILE A 227 15.81 3.87 22.10
C ILE A 227 17.17 4.07 21.43
N ASP A 228 17.51 5.30 21.05
CA ASP A 228 18.79 5.60 20.42
C ASP A 228 19.98 5.32 21.34
N ASN A 229 19.88 5.64 22.62
CA ASN A 229 20.90 5.34 23.63
C ASN A 229 21.07 3.82 23.83
N GLU A 230 19.98 3.07 23.92
CA GLU A 230 20.01 1.61 24.06
C GLU A 230 20.72 0.96 22.85
N LEU A 231 20.35 1.36 21.64
CA LEU A 231 20.92 0.80 20.42
C LEU A 231 22.37 1.25 20.20
N ASN A 232 22.72 2.50 20.56
CA ASN A 232 24.11 2.96 20.52
C ASN A 232 24.99 2.18 21.51
N GLN A 233 24.49 1.86 22.70
CA GLN A 233 25.19 0.99 23.64
C GLN A 233 25.38 -0.42 23.07
N PHE A 234 24.36 -0.98 22.44
CA PHE A 234 24.44 -2.28 21.77
C PHE A 234 25.53 -2.30 20.68
N VAL A 235 25.54 -1.31 19.79
CA VAL A 235 26.52 -1.20 18.70
C VAL A 235 27.95 -0.93 19.23
N SER A 236 28.07 -0.33 20.41
CA SER A 236 29.36 -0.03 21.04
C SER A 236 29.93 -1.20 21.87
N ASP A 237 29.17 -2.28 22.07
CA ASP A 237 29.64 -3.45 22.80
C ASP A 237 30.82 -4.12 22.05
N PRO A 238 32.00 -4.30 22.69
CA PRO A 238 33.17 -4.89 22.04
C PRO A 238 32.94 -6.29 21.44
N ASN A 239 31.95 -7.03 21.97
CA ASN A 239 31.61 -8.39 21.54
C ASN A 239 30.53 -8.42 20.46
N VAL A 240 29.87 -7.30 20.15
CA VAL A 240 28.73 -7.24 19.21
C VAL A 240 29.09 -7.77 17.83
N SER A 241 30.32 -7.54 17.39
CA SER A 241 30.81 -8.02 16.10
C SER A 241 30.75 -9.54 15.96
N LYS A 242 31.12 -10.26 17.03
CA LYS A 242 31.18 -11.73 17.05
C LYS A 242 29.86 -12.35 17.47
N ASN A 243 29.23 -11.79 18.51
CA ASN A 243 28.09 -12.39 19.20
C ASN A 243 26.76 -11.65 18.90
N PHE A 244 26.67 -11.00 17.74
CA PHE A 244 25.51 -10.17 17.34
C PHE A 244 24.16 -10.85 17.62
N ASN A 245 23.97 -12.06 17.10
CA ASN A 245 22.70 -12.77 17.20
C ASN A 245 22.35 -13.09 18.66
N GLU A 246 23.32 -13.60 19.42
CA GLU A 246 23.13 -13.95 20.82
C GLU A 246 22.78 -12.70 21.66
N LEU A 247 23.56 -11.63 21.52
CA LEU A 247 23.33 -10.39 22.27
C LEU A 247 22.00 -9.73 21.88
N ALA A 248 21.65 -9.72 20.59
CA ALA A 248 20.39 -9.15 20.13
C ALA A 248 19.19 -9.96 20.66
N THR A 249 19.26 -11.30 20.61
CA THR A 249 18.21 -12.16 21.15
C THR A 249 18.09 -12.06 22.67
N GLN A 250 19.19 -11.93 23.41
CA GLN A 250 19.17 -11.67 24.87
C GLN A 250 18.47 -10.34 25.22
N LYS A 251 18.53 -9.34 24.33
CA LYS A 251 17.81 -8.07 24.43
C LYS A 251 16.36 -8.16 23.91
N GLY A 252 15.91 -9.33 23.47
CA GLY A 252 14.55 -9.55 22.97
C GLY A 252 14.33 -9.15 21.50
N TYR A 253 15.40 -8.86 20.74
CA TYR A 253 15.29 -8.53 19.33
C TYR A 253 15.14 -9.77 18.46
N PHE A 254 14.25 -9.69 17.47
CA PHE A 254 14.12 -10.70 16.42
C PHE A 254 15.18 -10.48 15.33
N VAL A 255 16.11 -11.43 15.22
CA VAL A 255 17.25 -11.33 14.30
C VAL A 255 16.94 -12.03 12.99
N MET A 256 17.21 -11.33 11.88
CA MET A 256 17.16 -11.83 10.52
C MET A 256 18.59 -12.15 10.06
N PRO A 257 19.03 -13.42 10.11
CA PRO A 257 20.38 -13.81 9.69
C PRO A 257 20.51 -13.93 8.16
N ASP A 258 21.76 -13.89 7.68
CA ASP A 258 22.15 -14.28 6.31
C ASP A 258 21.34 -13.59 5.19
N THR A 259 20.88 -12.37 5.43
CA THR A 259 20.08 -11.62 4.46
C THR A 259 20.99 -11.14 3.34
N ARG A 260 20.69 -11.56 2.11
CA ARG A 260 21.47 -11.18 0.93
C ARG A 260 20.93 -9.88 0.34
N VAL A 261 21.82 -8.91 0.15
CA VAL A 261 21.54 -7.66 -0.56
C VAL A 261 22.48 -7.49 -1.74
N SER A 262 21.96 -7.01 -2.85
CA SER A 262 22.70 -6.62 -4.04
C SER A 262 22.89 -5.11 -4.07
N ALA A 263 23.99 -4.65 -4.67
CA ALA A 263 24.20 -3.21 -4.90
C ALA A 263 23.06 -2.55 -5.72
N ASN A 264 22.25 -3.33 -6.43
CA ASN A 264 21.07 -2.87 -7.16
C ASN A 264 19.77 -2.82 -6.32
N ASP A 265 19.77 -3.36 -5.10
CA ASP A 265 18.54 -3.48 -4.29
C ASP A 265 18.17 -2.13 -3.66
N PHE A 266 16.97 -1.63 -3.92
CA PHE A 266 16.52 -0.34 -3.40
C PHE A 266 16.23 -0.33 -1.89
N SER A 267 16.17 -1.51 -1.27
CA SER A 267 15.88 -1.69 0.14
C SER A 267 16.53 -2.96 0.67
N LEU A 268 16.80 -2.98 1.97
CA LEU A 268 16.99 -4.18 2.77
C LEU A 268 15.63 -4.88 2.89
N MET A 269 15.43 -5.93 2.11
CA MET A 269 14.17 -6.69 2.08
C MET A 269 12.98 -5.75 1.82
N GLN A 270 11.92 -5.85 2.63
CA GLN A 270 10.68 -5.06 2.53
C GLN A 270 10.71 -3.78 3.37
N ILE A 271 11.88 -3.32 3.85
CA ILE A 271 11.98 -2.12 4.70
C ILE A 271 12.08 -0.87 3.81
N PRO A 272 11.07 0.02 3.75
CA PRO A 272 11.16 1.23 2.94
C PRO A 272 12.24 2.19 3.45
N GLY A 273 12.90 2.93 2.55
CA GLY A 273 13.93 3.91 2.93
C GLY A 273 15.27 3.32 3.41
N SER A 274 15.45 2.00 3.31
CA SER A 274 16.64 1.28 3.79
C SER A 274 17.79 1.19 2.77
N ARG A 275 17.72 1.91 1.63
CA ARG A 275 18.77 1.93 0.60
C ARG A 275 20.16 2.21 1.19
N GLN A 276 20.24 3.14 2.13
CA GLN A 276 21.49 3.48 2.82
C GLN A 276 22.16 2.28 3.51
N ILE A 277 21.38 1.30 3.98
CA ILE A 277 21.90 0.07 4.60
C ILE A 277 22.51 -0.83 3.54
N VAL A 278 21.84 -0.98 2.40
CA VAL A 278 22.35 -1.74 1.25
C VAL A 278 23.66 -1.13 0.76
N THR A 279 23.67 0.19 0.49
CA THR A 279 24.84 0.94 0.04
C THR A 279 26.00 0.83 1.04
N TRP A 280 25.74 0.96 2.34
CA TRP A 280 26.78 0.75 3.35
C TRP A 280 27.31 -0.68 3.34
N ALA A 281 26.42 -1.68 3.35
CA ALA A 281 26.81 -3.08 3.48
C ALA A 281 27.68 -3.56 2.30
N VAL A 282 27.35 -3.19 1.07
CA VAL A 282 28.12 -3.60 -0.12
C VAL A 282 29.47 -2.88 -0.26
N ASN A 283 29.64 -1.75 0.42
CA ASN A 283 30.89 -0.97 0.42
C ASN A 283 31.75 -1.21 1.67
N GLU A 284 31.26 -1.99 2.64
CA GLU A 284 31.97 -2.26 3.89
C GLU A 284 33.16 -3.20 3.66
N LYS A 285 34.31 -2.84 4.22
CA LYS A 285 35.57 -3.60 4.07
C LYS A 285 35.84 -4.50 5.27
N LYS A 286 35.30 -4.14 6.44
CA LYS A 286 35.54 -4.87 7.68
C LYS A 286 34.33 -5.74 8.00
N MET A 287 34.49 -7.06 7.86
CA MET A 287 33.44 -8.01 8.24
C MET A 287 33.21 -7.99 9.75
N GLY A 288 31.96 -8.20 10.15
CA GLY A 288 31.51 -8.05 11.52
C GLY A 288 31.31 -6.59 11.94
N THR A 289 31.45 -5.60 11.05
CA THR A 289 31.10 -4.22 11.37
C THR A 289 29.60 -4.13 11.59
N VAL A 290 29.22 -3.52 12.71
CA VAL A 290 27.84 -3.31 13.12
C VAL A 290 27.53 -1.83 13.07
N ARG A 291 26.36 -1.46 12.55
CA ARG A 291 25.93 -0.07 12.46
C ARG A 291 24.42 0.07 12.71
N LYS A 292 24.04 1.16 13.37
CA LYS A 292 22.65 1.62 13.52
C LYS A 292 22.28 2.56 12.38
N PHE A 293 21.06 2.42 11.90
CA PHE A 293 20.46 3.27 10.88
C PHE A 293 19.10 3.76 11.34
N ASP A 294 18.86 5.04 11.07
CA ASP A 294 17.63 5.71 11.44
C ASP A 294 16.73 5.77 10.21
N ILE A 295 15.61 5.07 10.27
CA ILE A 295 14.55 5.04 9.26
C ILE A 295 13.33 5.69 9.91
N THR A 296 12.47 6.35 9.13
CA THR A 296 11.41 7.25 9.61
C THR A 296 10.70 6.78 10.89
N ASN A 297 10.21 5.53 10.93
CA ASN A 297 9.46 4.99 12.08
C ASN A 297 10.17 3.82 12.79
N MET A 298 11.45 3.56 12.47
CA MET A 298 12.18 2.43 13.05
C MET A 298 13.69 2.64 13.04
N ARG A 299 14.37 1.92 13.93
CA ARG A 299 15.81 1.79 13.92
C ARG A 299 16.18 0.41 13.39
N VAL A 300 17.19 0.37 12.53
CA VAL A 300 17.73 -0.89 12.01
C VAL A 300 19.16 -1.00 12.47
N VAL A 301 19.50 -2.11 13.12
CA VAL A 301 20.89 -2.43 13.46
C VAL A 301 21.31 -3.61 12.62
N ALA A 302 22.34 -3.42 11.81
CA ALA A 302 22.82 -4.42 10.86
C ALA A 302 24.31 -4.71 11.09
N ARG A 303 24.69 -5.97 10.92
CA ARG A 303 26.06 -6.47 10.86
C ARG A 303 26.36 -6.95 9.44
N VAL A 304 27.51 -6.57 8.90
CA VAL A 304 28.00 -7.15 7.64
C VAL A 304 28.69 -8.48 7.93
N ASP A 305 28.12 -9.57 7.42
CA ASP A 305 28.69 -10.92 7.59
C ASP A 305 29.71 -11.23 6.49
N HIS A 306 29.39 -10.86 5.24
CA HIS A 306 30.26 -11.08 4.09
C HIS A 306 30.00 -10.06 2.98
N VAL A 307 31.03 -9.70 2.21
CA VAL A 307 30.89 -8.92 0.97
C VAL A 307 31.51 -9.68 -0.17
N TYR A 308 30.72 -9.91 -1.21
CA TYR A 308 31.13 -10.57 -2.44
C TYR A 308 31.41 -9.52 -3.50
N PRO A 309 32.64 -9.49 -4.06
CA PRO A 309 32.94 -8.59 -5.16
C PRO A 309 32.10 -8.94 -6.40
N ALA A 310 31.95 -7.97 -7.31
CA ALA A 310 31.39 -8.23 -8.63
C ALA A 310 32.24 -9.30 -9.35
N GLY A 311 31.59 -10.20 -10.10
CA GLY A 311 32.25 -11.31 -10.78
C GLY A 311 31.59 -12.67 -10.54
N MET A 312 32.40 -13.72 -10.52
CA MET A 312 31.91 -15.09 -10.29
C MET A 312 31.51 -15.28 -8.84
N THR A 313 30.31 -15.82 -8.63
CA THR A 313 29.83 -16.19 -7.29
C THR A 313 30.72 -17.32 -6.73
N PRO A 314 31.21 -17.23 -5.48
CA PRO A 314 32.01 -18.28 -4.89
C PRO A 314 31.29 -19.62 -4.85
N LEU A 315 32.05 -20.71 -5.02
CA LEU A 315 31.50 -22.08 -5.00
C LEU A 315 30.73 -22.37 -3.71
N SER A 316 31.16 -21.85 -2.56
CA SER A 316 30.49 -22.04 -1.27
C SER A 316 29.00 -21.65 -1.32
N GLU A 317 28.68 -20.54 -1.98
CA GLU A 317 27.32 -20.00 -2.09
C GLU A 317 26.42 -20.81 -3.02
N VAL A 318 27.00 -21.35 -4.10
CA VAL A 318 26.25 -22.13 -5.10
C VAL A 318 26.37 -23.63 -4.86
N SER A 319 27.17 -24.06 -3.89
CA SER A 319 27.52 -25.46 -3.64
C SER A 319 26.29 -26.31 -3.37
N SER A 320 25.34 -25.79 -2.57
CA SER A 320 24.09 -26.50 -2.27
C SER A 320 23.25 -26.75 -3.53
N ASN A 321 23.08 -25.70 -4.36
CA ASN A 321 22.35 -25.79 -5.62
C ASN A 321 23.04 -26.74 -6.61
N ILE A 322 24.37 -26.65 -6.74
CA ILE A 322 25.15 -27.54 -7.60
C ILE A 322 25.08 -28.99 -7.10
N ARG A 323 25.23 -29.24 -5.80
CA ARG A 323 25.10 -30.57 -5.20
C ARG A 323 23.72 -31.15 -5.44
N SER A 324 22.66 -30.36 -5.32
CA SER A 324 21.29 -30.79 -5.62
C SER A 324 21.15 -31.23 -7.09
N ARG A 325 21.65 -30.41 -8.03
CA ARG A 325 21.64 -30.76 -9.47
C ARG A 325 22.45 -32.02 -9.76
N LEU A 326 23.69 -32.11 -9.27
CA LEU A 326 24.54 -33.29 -9.47
C LEU A 326 23.96 -34.56 -8.81
N SER A 327 23.31 -34.41 -7.66
CA SER A 327 22.61 -35.52 -6.99
C SER A 327 21.46 -36.03 -7.84
N ASN A 328 20.66 -35.12 -8.41
CA ASN A 328 19.57 -35.49 -9.33
C ASN A 328 20.12 -36.15 -10.61
N ASP A 329 21.23 -35.64 -11.16
CA ASP A 329 21.90 -36.24 -12.32
C ASP A 329 22.37 -37.66 -12.02
N LYS A 330 23.02 -37.87 -10.86
CA LYS A 330 23.49 -39.21 -10.44
C LYS A 330 22.35 -40.17 -10.12
N LYS A 331 21.25 -39.68 -9.55
CA LYS A 331 20.03 -40.49 -9.35
C LYS A 331 19.44 -40.92 -10.69
N ALA A 332 19.34 -40.00 -11.65
CA ALA A 332 18.85 -40.32 -12.98
C ALA A 332 19.76 -41.33 -13.70
N GLU A 333 21.08 -41.14 -13.68
CA GLU A 333 22.05 -42.10 -14.23
C GLU A 333 21.86 -43.50 -13.64
N LYS A 334 21.71 -43.60 -12.31
CA LYS A 334 21.48 -44.88 -11.63
C LYS A 334 20.15 -45.52 -12.05
N ILE A 335 19.06 -44.76 -12.02
CA ILE A 335 17.72 -45.26 -12.41
C ILE A 335 17.75 -45.74 -13.86
N ILE A 336 18.36 -44.98 -14.78
CA ILE A 336 18.48 -45.35 -16.19
C ILE A 336 19.30 -46.64 -16.34
N ALA A 337 20.41 -46.77 -15.63
CA ALA A 337 21.24 -47.98 -15.66
C ALA A 337 20.51 -49.21 -15.13
N ASP A 338 19.82 -49.08 -13.98
CA ASP A 338 19.06 -50.16 -13.34
C ASP A 338 17.90 -50.62 -14.24
N LEU A 339 17.18 -49.68 -14.86
CA LEU A 339 16.10 -49.96 -15.80
C LEU A 339 16.60 -50.61 -17.10
N THR A 340 17.71 -50.12 -17.64
CA THR A 340 18.30 -50.65 -18.88
C THR A 340 18.80 -52.08 -18.66
N ALA A 341 19.41 -52.39 -17.51
CA ALA A 341 19.90 -53.72 -17.18
C ALA A 341 18.78 -54.78 -17.10
N LYS A 342 17.55 -54.37 -16.80
CA LYS A 342 16.38 -55.26 -16.69
C LYS A 342 15.76 -55.66 -18.03
N ASN A 343 16.19 -55.03 -19.14
CA ASN A 343 15.72 -55.35 -20.51
C ASN A 343 14.18 -55.42 -20.62
N LEU A 344 13.48 -54.49 -19.96
CA LEU A 344 12.02 -54.46 -19.95
C LEU A 344 11.47 -54.07 -21.33
N THR A 345 10.39 -54.73 -21.76
CA THR A 345 9.87 -54.65 -23.14
C THR A 345 8.49 -54.01 -23.27
N ASN A 346 7.84 -53.64 -22.16
CA ASN A 346 6.52 -52.98 -22.16
C ASN A 346 6.41 -51.92 -21.05
N LEU A 347 5.53 -50.92 -21.23
CA LEU A 347 5.37 -49.80 -20.30
C LEU A 347 4.87 -50.22 -18.91
N ASP A 348 4.01 -51.24 -18.81
CA ASP A 348 3.51 -51.73 -17.52
C ASP A 348 4.62 -52.35 -16.65
N ALA A 349 5.58 -53.02 -17.29
CA ALA A 349 6.76 -53.55 -16.62
C ALA A 349 7.69 -52.43 -16.10
N TYR A 350 7.86 -51.35 -16.88
CA TYR A 350 8.57 -50.15 -16.42
C TYR A 350 7.82 -49.46 -15.28
N ALA A 351 6.50 -49.33 -15.36
CA ALA A 351 5.67 -48.72 -14.33
C ALA A 351 5.76 -49.49 -13.01
N THR A 352 5.69 -50.83 -13.06
CA THR A 352 5.85 -51.70 -11.89
C THR A 352 7.22 -51.52 -11.24
N GLU A 353 8.28 -51.51 -12.05
CA GLU A 353 9.66 -51.36 -11.57
C GLU A 353 9.92 -49.98 -10.98
N MET A 354 9.38 -48.93 -11.61
CA MET A 354 9.51 -47.55 -11.15
C MET A 354 8.55 -47.20 -10.01
N GLN A 355 7.70 -48.14 -9.58
CA GLN A 355 6.61 -47.91 -8.63
C GLN A 355 5.74 -46.70 -9.04
N SER A 356 5.46 -46.60 -10.33
CA SER A 356 4.74 -45.51 -10.97
C SER A 356 3.54 -46.05 -11.76
N ASN A 357 2.75 -45.15 -12.34
CA ASN A 357 1.64 -45.50 -13.23
C ASN A 357 1.97 -45.06 -14.66
N VAL A 358 1.46 -45.80 -15.64
CA VAL A 358 1.47 -45.37 -17.04
C VAL A 358 0.43 -44.25 -17.20
N ASP A 359 0.84 -43.12 -17.76
CA ASP A 359 -0.04 -41.98 -18.03
C ASP A 359 0.08 -41.54 -19.50
N THR A 360 -0.97 -40.92 -20.02
CA THR A 360 -1.06 -40.48 -21.42
C THR A 360 -1.18 -38.96 -21.50
N VAL A 361 -0.17 -38.34 -22.09
CA VAL A 361 -0.18 -36.91 -22.41
C VAL A 361 -0.55 -36.69 -23.88
N LYS A 362 -1.39 -35.69 -24.14
CA LYS A 362 -1.85 -35.33 -25.50
C LYS A 362 -1.35 -33.95 -25.89
N PHE A 363 -1.26 -33.70 -27.20
CA PHE A 363 -0.91 -32.39 -27.77
C PHE A 363 0.48 -31.86 -27.38
N VAL A 364 1.46 -32.75 -27.16
CA VAL A 364 2.85 -32.37 -26.87
C VAL A 364 3.62 -32.10 -28.16
N ASN A 365 4.11 -30.87 -28.34
CA ASN A 365 4.89 -30.45 -29.50
C ASN A 365 6.12 -29.61 -29.05
N PHE A 366 6.94 -29.15 -30.00
CA PHE A 366 8.17 -28.39 -29.69
C PHE A 366 7.96 -27.10 -28.89
N THR A 367 6.78 -26.48 -28.99
CA THR A 367 6.47 -25.20 -28.32
C THR A 367 5.71 -25.38 -27.02
N THR A 368 5.38 -26.62 -26.63
CA THR A 368 4.72 -26.92 -25.36
C THR A 368 5.62 -26.53 -24.18
N GLN A 369 5.28 -25.43 -23.49
CA GLN A 369 6.03 -24.96 -22.32
C GLN A 369 5.64 -25.69 -21.02
N ASN A 370 4.44 -26.26 -20.96
CA ASN A 370 3.94 -26.95 -19.78
C ASN A 370 3.11 -28.14 -20.22
N ILE A 371 3.51 -29.33 -19.80
CA ILE A 371 2.79 -30.59 -20.02
C ILE A 371 1.91 -30.83 -18.79
N THR A 372 0.60 -30.98 -19.00
CA THR A 372 -0.36 -31.25 -17.92
C THR A 372 0.12 -32.41 -17.05
N GLY A 373 0.18 -32.19 -15.73
CA GLY A 373 0.63 -33.18 -14.74
C GLY A 373 2.15 -33.27 -14.55
N LEU A 374 2.96 -32.82 -15.52
CA LEU A 374 4.43 -32.97 -15.50
C LEU A 374 5.20 -31.64 -15.50
N GLY A 375 4.59 -30.53 -15.90
CA GLY A 375 5.26 -29.24 -15.92
C GLY A 375 6.21 -29.08 -17.12
N PHE A 376 7.34 -28.40 -16.89
CA PHE A 376 8.32 -28.08 -17.93
C PHE A 376 9.30 -29.23 -18.18
N GLU A 377 9.02 -30.03 -19.21
CA GLU A 377 9.81 -31.21 -19.60
C GLU A 377 10.24 -31.19 -21.07
N PRO A 378 11.32 -30.46 -21.43
CA PRO A 378 11.80 -30.35 -22.81
C PRO A 378 12.21 -31.68 -23.45
N VAL A 379 12.62 -32.66 -22.64
CA VAL A 379 12.97 -34.00 -23.16
C VAL A 379 11.77 -34.68 -23.80
N LEU A 380 10.57 -34.49 -23.24
CA LEU A 380 9.33 -35.06 -23.77
C LEU A 380 8.91 -34.37 -25.06
N ASN A 381 9.16 -33.06 -25.20
CA ASN A 381 8.95 -32.35 -26.46
C ASN A 381 9.85 -32.89 -27.59
N ALA A 382 11.09 -33.23 -27.27
CA ALA A 382 12.00 -33.85 -28.24
C ALA A 382 11.56 -35.27 -28.62
N LEU A 383 11.17 -36.09 -27.63
CA LEU A 383 10.69 -37.45 -27.88
C LEU A 383 9.38 -37.46 -28.67
N SER A 384 8.45 -36.54 -28.40
CA SER A 384 7.17 -36.49 -29.14
C SER A 384 7.39 -36.25 -30.63
N ALA A 385 8.45 -35.55 -31.02
CA ALA A 385 8.79 -35.26 -32.41
C ALA A 385 9.68 -36.29 -33.10
N TYR A 386 10.59 -36.94 -32.38
CA TYR A 386 11.64 -37.78 -33.00
C TYR A 386 11.61 -39.26 -32.63
N ALA A 387 10.94 -39.67 -31.54
CA ALA A 387 10.87 -41.08 -31.20
C ALA A 387 10.10 -41.87 -32.27
N PRO A 388 10.44 -43.14 -32.56
CA PRO A 388 9.65 -43.98 -33.46
C PRO A 388 8.24 -44.20 -32.90
N LEU A 389 7.25 -44.30 -33.79
CA LEU A 389 5.86 -44.58 -33.40
C LEU A 389 5.72 -46.00 -32.88
N ASN A 390 4.84 -46.20 -31.89
CA ASN A 390 4.50 -47.50 -31.29
C ASN A 390 5.73 -48.29 -30.86
N THR A 391 6.77 -47.59 -30.41
CA THR A 391 8.05 -48.14 -29.99
C THR A 391 8.45 -47.47 -28.69
N ILE A 392 8.72 -48.29 -27.68
CA ILE A 392 9.16 -47.83 -26.37
C ILE A 392 10.58 -47.27 -26.47
N THR A 393 10.77 -46.06 -25.96
CA THR A 393 12.09 -45.42 -25.88
C THR A 393 12.93 -46.04 -24.77
N SER A 394 14.25 -45.94 -24.87
CA SER A 394 15.11 -46.15 -23.71
C SER A 394 14.77 -45.13 -22.59
N PRO A 395 15.04 -45.45 -21.31
CA PRO A 395 14.85 -44.50 -20.22
C PRO A 395 15.69 -43.23 -20.43
N VAL A 396 15.07 -42.05 -20.33
CA VAL A 396 15.72 -40.75 -20.52
C VAL A 396 15.57 -39.86 -19.29
N LYS A 397 16.58 -39.04 -19.04
CA LYS A 397 16.54 -38.03 -17.96
C LYS A 397 15.74 -36.81 -18.40
N GLY A 398 14.71 -36.45 -17.64
CA GLY A 398 14.04 -35.15 -17.67
C GLY A 398 14.45 -34.23 -16.53
N ASN A 399 13.71 -33.13 -16.34
CA ASN A 399 13.99 -32.12 -15.32
C ASN A 399 13.54 -32.58 -13.92
N ILE A 400 12.39 -33.24 -13.82
CA ILE A 400 11.78 -33.70 -12.57
C ILE A 400 11.74 -35.22 -12.42
N GLY A 401 12.16 -35.99 -13.45
CA GLY A 401 12.13 -37.45 -13.40
C GLY A 401 12.90 -38.15 -14.52
N VAL A 402 12.88 -39.49 -14.49
CA VAL A 402 13.30 -40.35 -15.61
C VAL A 402 12.04 -40.82 -16.31
N TYR A 403 12.04 -40.78 -17.64
CA TYR A 403 10.88 -41.09 -18.47
C TYR A 403 11.16 -42.23 -19.42
N VAL A 404 10.15 -43.08 -19.62
CA VAL A 404 10.07 -44.06 -20.69
C VAL A 404 8.78 -43.75 -21.44
N VAL A 405 8.86 -43.57 -22.75
CA VAL A 405 7.76 -43.06 -23.56
C VAL A 405 7.47 -44.04 -24.69
N ASP A 406 6.20 -44.22 -25.02
CA ASP A 406 5.76 -44.82 -26.27
C ASP A 406 4.88 -43.80 -27.01
N VAL A 407 5.31 -43.40 -28.21
CA VAL A 407 4.57 -42.42 -29.00
C VAL A 407 3.52 -43.17 -29.82
N GLN A 408 2.28 -43.17 -29.32
CA GLN A 408 1.14 -43.86 -29.95
C GLN A 408 0.74 -43.24 -31.29
N ASP A 409 0.68 -41.91 -31.34
CA ASP A 409 0.23 -41.17 -32.52
C ASP A 409 1.05 -39.88 -32.70
N ARG A 410 1.24 -39.48 -33.96
CA ARG A 410 1.90 -38.22 -34.32
C ARG A 410 1.22 -37.63 -35.54
N THR A 411 0.51 -36.54 -35.31
CA THR A 411 -0.04 -35.71 -36.38
C THR A 411 0.98 -34.65 -36.79
N GLN A 412 1.38 -34.65 -38.06
CA GLN A 412 2.16 -33.55 -38.62
C GLN A 412 1.24 -32.37 -38.92
N GLY A 413 1.61 -31.18 -38.45
CA GLY A 413 0.87 -29.96 -38.77
C GLY A 413 0.88 -29.69 -40.29
N THR A 414 -0.21 -29.12 -40.81
CA THR A 414 -0.32 -28.71 -42.23
C THR A 414 0.33 -27.35 -42.51
N GLU A 415 0.95 -26.75 -41.49
CA GLU A 415 1.60 -25.45 -41.59
C GLU A 415 2.85 -25.56 -42.45
N THR A 416 2.91 -24.80 -43.54
CA THR A 416 4.14 -24.64 -44.32
C THR A 416 5.12 -23.75 -43.56
N TYR A 417 6.34 -24.24 -43.36
CA TYR A 417 7.42 -23.46 -42.76
C TYR A 417 7.72 -22.22 -43.61
N ASP A 418 7.43 -21.04 -43.06
CA ASP A 418 7.85 -19.76 -43.64
C ASP A 418 9.11 -19.28 -42.92
N ALA A 419 10.25 -19.44 -43.59
CA ALA A 419 11.55 -19.02 -43.09
C ALA A 419 11.62 -17.52 -42.79
N ASN A 420 10.90 -16.67 -43.55
CA ASN A 420 10.89 -15.23 -43.34
C ASN A 420 10.05 -14.86 -42.12
N ALA A 421 8.87 -15.47 -41.97
CA ALA A 421 8.03 -15.27 -40.78
C ALA A 421 8.76 -15.71 -39.50
N GLN A 422 9.41 -16.88 -39.52
CA GLN A 422 10.20 -17.38 -38.38
C GLN A 422 11.41 -16.48 -38.08
N LYS A 423 12.13 -16.04 -39.10
CA LYS A 423 13.23 -15.07 -38.95
C LYS A 423 12.74 -13.76 -38.33
N ASN A 424 11.61 -13.22 -38.79
CA ASN A 424 11.04 -11.98 -38.26
C ASN A 424 10.59 -12.14 -36.81
N MET A 425 9.98 -13.29 -36.45
CA MET A 425 9.59 -13.60 -35.07
C MET A 425 10.82 -13.72 -34.15
N MET A 426 11.84 -14.48 -34.58
CA MET A 426 13.11 -14.58 -33.85
C MET A 426 13.81 -13.23 -33.73
N GLN A 427 13.82 -12.41 -34.78
CA GLN A 427 14.38 -11.07 -34.75
C GLN A 427 13.60 -10.15 -33.82
N GLY A 428 12.27 -10.22 -33.78
CA GLY A 428 11.44 -9.46 -32.83
C GLY A 428 11.74 -9.84 -31.37
N ASN A 429 11.76 -11.14 -31.06
CA ASN A 429 12.09 -11.64 -29.72
C ASN A 429 13.54 -11.28 -29.33
N ASN A 430 14.48 -11.45 -30.27
CA ASN A 430 15.88 -11.14 -30.03
C ASN A 430 16.15 -9.64 -30.00
N ALA A 431 15.40 -8.79 -30.69
CA ALA A 431 15.61 -7.34 -30.69
C ALA A 431 15.42 -6.74 -29.30
N TYR A 432 14.40 -7.19 -28.57
CA TYR A 432 14.18 -6.79 -27.18
C TYR A 432 15.33 -7.25 -26.27
N MET A 433 15.77 -8.50 -26.43
CA MET A 433 16.91 -9.03 -25.68
C MET A 433 18.22 -8.32 -26.04
N LEU A 434 18.45 -8.05 -27.33
CA LEU A 434 19.60 -7.32 -27.85
C LEU A 434 19.62 -5.90 -27.31
N GLN A 435 18.49 -5.20 -27.26
CA GLN A 435 18.43 -3.84 -26.68
C GLN A 435 18.84 -3.84 -25.21
N MET A 436 18.38 -4.82 -24.42
CA MET A 436 18.74 -4.93 -22.99
C MET A 436 20.18 -5.41 -22.77
N GLN A 437 20.65 -6.39 -23.55
CA GLN A 437 21.97 -6.99 -23.38
C GLN A 437 23.09 -6.23 -24.09
N SER A 438 22.80 -5.45 -25.13
CA SER A 438 23.82 -4.73 -25.88
C SER A 438 24.52 -3.70 -25.00
N MET A 439 23.79 -3.01 -24.10
CA MET A 439 24.39 -2.11 -23.12
C MET A 439 25.35 -2.84 -22.17
N GLU A 440 24.91 -3.94 -21.56
CA GLU A 440 25.76 -4.74 -20.66
C GLU A 440 26.96 -5.38 -21.40
N THR A 441 26.76 -5.80 -22.65
CA THR A 441 27.83 -6.33 -23.51
C THR A 441 28.83 -5.24 -23.86
N LEU A 442 28.37 -4.02 -24.17
CA LEU A 442 29.23 -2.87 -24.45
C LEU A 442 30.04 -2.51 -23.20
N LYS A 443 29.39 -2.45 -22.02
CA LYS A 443 30.05 -2.23 -20.73
C LYS A 443 31.14 -3.27 -20.48
N ASN A 444 30.83 -4.56 -20.66
CA ASN A 444 31.80 -5.65 -20.47
C ASN A 444 32.98 -5.56 -21.46
N LYS A 445 32.73 -5.28 -22.75
CA LYS A 445 33.78 -5.14 -23.76
C LYS A 445 34.68 -3.93 -23.51
N LEU A 446 34.08 -2.82 -23.08
CA LEU A 446 34.77 -1.57 -22.75
C LEU A 446 35.37 -1.60 -21.33
N LYS A 447 35.17 -2.69 -20.58
CA LYS A 447 35.59 -2.84 -19.18
C LYS A 447 35.09 -1.69 -18.29
N VAL A 448 33.87 -1.22 -18.55
CA VAL A 448 33.23 -0.17 -17.76
C VAL A 448 32.76 -0.79 -16.44
N GLU A 449 33.34 -0.31 -15.33
CA GLU A 449 32.92 -0.67 -13.98
C GLU A 449 31.81 0.27 -13.50
N ASP A 450 30.65 -0.27 -13.15
CA ASP A 450 29.54 0.53 -12.63
C ASP A 450 29.72 0.79 -11.13
N ASN A 451 30.31 1.93 -10.79
CA ASN A 451 30.54 2.35 -9.40
C ASN A 451 29.43 3.25 -8.84
N ARG A 452 28.26 3.35 -9.49
CA ARG A 452 27.18 4.23 -9.02
C ARG A 452 26.66 3.81 -7.65
N PHE A 453 26.71 2.52 -7.33
CA PHE A 453 26.38 2.00 -6.00
C PHE A 453 27.30 2.50 -4.88
N VAL A 454 28.43 3.14 -5.19
CA VAL A 454 29.30 3.79 -4.20
C VAL A 454 28.69 5.13 -3.75
N PHE A 455 27.89 5.77 -4.60
CA PHE A 455 27.36 7.12 -4.39
C PHE A 455 25.86 7.15 -4.11
N PHE A 456 25.10 6.14 -4.56
CA PHE A 456 23.65 6.01 -4.48
C PHE A 456 23.24 4.63 -3.95
#